data_AF-A0A1G1TFJ7-F1
#
_entry.id   AF-A0A1G1TFJ7-F1
#
_cell.length_a   1.000
_cell.length_b   1.000
_cell.length_c   1.000
_cell.angle_alpha   90.00
_cell.angle_beta   90.00
_cell.angle_gamma   90.00
#
_symmetry.space_group_name_H-M   'P 1'
#
loop_
_entity.id
_entity.type
_entity.pdbx_description
1 polymer ?
#
loop_
_entity_poly.entity_id
_entity_poly.type
_entity_poly.pdbx_seq_one_letter_code
_entity_poly.pdbx_strand_id
1 'polypeptide(L)'
;MPAVEPAWQVAVREAFAYHSQRYGTRRLRVEVQADGYAVGRWRTRRVFHAHGLRAQQPRSFVPRTTDSDLAVCVMPNRLLGQPAPTAPNRVWVGDITYLPR
;
A
#
# COMPACT_ATOMS: atom_id res chain seq x y z
N MET A 1 -30.71 -27.45 -11.92
CA MET A 1 -29.25 -27.59 -11.96
C MET A 1 -28.65 -26.20 -11.78
N PRO A 2 -27.78 -25.94 -10.79
CA PRO A 2 -27.10 -24.66 -10.76
C PRO A 2 -26.31 -24.50 -12.06
N ALA A 3 -26.45 -23.35 -12.72
CA ALA A 3 -25.72 -23.08 -13.95
C ALA A 3 -24.22 -23.14 -13.68
N VAL A 4 -23.48 -23.88 -14.51
CA VAL A 4 -22.01 -23.97 -14.41
C VAL A 4 -21.42 -22.56 -14.50
N GLU A 5 -20.58 -22.20 -13.52
CA GLU A 5 -19.91 -20.90 -13.47
C GLU A 5 -19.01 -20.77 -14.72
N PRO A 6 -19.16 -19.71 -15.54
CA PRO A 6 -18.30 -19.51 -16.70
C PRO A 6 -16.83 -19.36 -16.31
N ALA A 7 -15.91 -19.93 -17.11
CA ALA A 7 -14.46 -19.88 -16.85
C ALA A 7 -13.92 -18.47 -16.59
N TRP A 8 -14.45 -17.45 -17.27
CA TRP A 8 -14.04 -16.06 -17.06
C TRP A 8 -14.42 -15.52 -15.67
N GLN A 9 -15.47 -16.03 -15.02
CA GLN A 9 -15.85 -15.62 -13.66
C GLN A 9 -14.88 -16.20 -12.63
N VAL A 10 -14.49 -17.46 -12.83
CA VAL A 10 -13.44 -18.12 -12.05
C VAL A 10 -12.13 -17.34 -12.20
N ALA A 11 -11.72 -17.01 -13.43
CA ALA A 11 -10.51 -16.22 -13.70
C ALA A 11 -10.52 -14.84 -12.99
N VAL A 12 -11.66 -14.14 -12.97
CA VAL A 12 -11.80 -12.87 -12.23
C VAL A 12 -11.55 -13.07 -10.73
N ARG A 13 -12.07 -14.15 -10.14
CA ARG A 13 -11.93 -14.46 -8.71
C ARG A 13 -10.51 -14.88 -8.35
N GLU A 14 -9.90 -15.71 -9.20
CA GLU A 14 -8.50 -16.13 -9.06
C GLU A 14 -7.55 -14.95 -9.17
N ALA A 15 -7.69 -14.10 -10.19
CA ALA A 15 -6.90 -12.88 -10.32
C ALA A 15 -7.11 -11.93 -9.14
N PHE A 16 -8.34 -11.79 -8.65
CA PHE A 16 -8.63 -10.97 -7.47
C PHE A 16 -7.92 -11.50 -6.20
N ALA A 17 -7.91 -12.82 -6.00
CA ALA A 17 -7.21 -13.46 -4.89
C ALA A 17 -5.69 -13.35 -5.04
N TYR A 18 -5.15 -13.60 -6.24
CA TYR A 18 -3.73 -13.47 -6.57
C TYR A 18 -3.19 -12.08 -6.21
N HIS A 19 -3.95 -11.02 -6.52
CA HIS A 19 -3.59 -9.64 -6.18
C HIS A 19 -3.91 -9.24 -4.73
N SER A 20 -4.13 -10.21 -3.84
CA SER A 20 -4.45 -9.96 -2.44
C SER A 20 -5.59 -8.94 -2.28
N GLN A 21 -6.61 -9.04 -3.13
CA GLN A 21 -7.78 -8.16 -3.14
C GLN A 21 -7.51 -6.68 -3.47
N ARG A 22 -6.28 -6.29 -3.87
CA ARG A 22 -5.94 -4.89 -4.18
C ARG A 22 -6.53 -4.42 -5.51
N TYR A 23 -6.76 -5.35 -6.43
CA TYR A 23 -7.21 -5.02 -7.77
C TYR A 23 -8.74 -4.90 -7.82
N GLY A 24 -9.21 -3.72 -8.23
CA GLY A 24 -10.63 -3.50 -8.52
C GLY A 24 -10.99 -3.87 -9.96
N THR A 25 -12.28 -3.74 -10.30
CA THR A 25 -12.86 -4.15 -11.60
C THR A 25 -12.15 -3.58 -12.82
N ARG A 26 -11.47 -2.43 -12.70
CA ARG A 26 -10.73 -1.82 -13.83
C ARG A 26 -9.46 -2.59 -14.15
N ARG A 27 -8.65 -2.93 -13.14
CA ARG A 27 -7.38 -3.66 -13.32
C ARG A 27 -7.64 -5.12 -13.69
N LEU A 28 -8.56 -5.77 -12.99
CA LEU A 28 -8.95 -7.16 -13.28
C LEU A 28 -9.52 -7.33 -14.68
N ARG A 29 -10.26 -6.35 -15.21
CA ARG A 29 -10.74 -6.42 -16.60
C ARG A 29 -9.55 -6.53 -17.57
N VAL A 30 -8.51 -5.70 -17.39
CA VAL A 30 -7.35 -5.69 -18.30
C VAL A 30 -6.60 -7.01 -18.23
N GLU A 31 -6.38 -7.53 -17.02
CA GLU A 31 -5.67 -8.79 -16.79
C GLU A 31 -6.44 -10.00 -17.34
N VAL A 32 -7.72 -10.12 -17.00
CA VAL A 32 -8.57 -11.21 -17.51
C VAL A 32 -8.74 -11.13 -19.03
N GLN A 33 -8.67 -9.93 -19.63
CA GLN A 33 -8.61 -9.77 -21.09
C GLN A 33 -7.27 -10.24 -21.67
N ALA A 34 -6.16 -10.01 -20.97
CA ALA A 34 -4.84 -10.51 -21.36
C ALA A 34 -4.76 -12.04 -21.29
N ASP A 35 -5.50 -12.65 -20.36
CA ASP A 35 -5.67 -14.11 -20.25
C ASP A 35 -6.60 -14.70 -21.34
N GLY A 36 -7.06 -13.88 -22.29
CA GLY A 36 -7.87 -14.32 -23.44
C GLY A 36 -9.39 -14.27 -23.22
N TYR A 37 -9.86 -13.83 -22.05
CA TYR A 37 -11.30 -13.72 -21.80
C TYR A 37 -11.83 -12.35 -22.22
N ALA A 38 -12.68 -12.33 -23.26
CA ALA A 38 -13.37 -11.12 -23.72
C ALA A 38 -14.47 -10.66 -22.74
N VAL A 39 -14.07 -10.13 -21.57
CA VAL A 39 -14.98 -9.66 -20.52
C VAL A 39 -14.96 -8.14 -20.37
N GLY A 40 -16.14 -7.53 -20.31
CA GLY A 40 -16.29 -6.10 -20.07
C GLY A 40 -16.38 -5.75 -18.58
N ARG A 41 -16.06 -4.49 -18.23
CA ARG A 41 -16.08 -3.97 -16.85
C ARG A 41 -17.40 -4.28 -16.10
N TRP A 42 -18.54 -4.15 -16.77
CA TRP A 42 -19.86 -4.39 -16.16
C TRP A 42 -20.06 -5.85 -15.76
N ARG A 43 -19.56 -6.80 -16.56
CA ARG A 43 -19.60 -8.23 -16.23
C ARG A 43 -18.70 -8.54 -15.03
N THR A 44 -17.48 -7.99 -14.99
CA THR A 44 -16.59 -8.09 -13.82
C THR A 44 -17.24 -7.49 -12.56
N ARG A 45 -17.94 -6.35 -12.68
CA ARG A 45 -18.68 -5.73 -11.57
C ARG A 45 -19.83 -6.62 -11.06
N ARG A 46 -20.54 -7.33 -11.95
CA ARG A 46 -21.57 -8.28 -11.55
C ARG A 46 -20.99 -9.45 -10.74
N VAL A 47 -19.82 -9.96 -11.11
CA VAL A 47 -19.11 -10.98 -10.31
C VAL A 47 -18.77 -10.42 -8.93
N PHE A 48 -18.23 -9.19 -8.85
CA PHE A 48 -17.97 -8.55 -7.55
C PHE A 48 -19.22 -8.47 -6.67
N HIS A 49 -20.36 -8.07 -7.25
CA HIS A 49 -21.61 -7.98 -6.51
C HIS A 49 -22.15 -9.35 -6.09
N ALA A 50 -22.18 -10.31 -7.01
CA ALA A 50 -22.71 -11.66 -6.77
C ALA A 50 -21.93 -12.43 -5.71
N HIS A 51 -20.62 -12.17 -5.60
CA HIS A 51 -19.73 -12.85 -4.65
C HIS A 51 -19.31 -11.97 -3.46
N GLY A 52 -19.89 -10.77 -3.30
CA GLY A 52 -19.57 -9.86 -2.19
C GLY A 52 -18.12 -9.35 -2.17
N LEU A 53 -17.42 -9.36 -3.30
CA LEU A 53 -16.01 -8.96 -3.40
C LEU A 53 -15.86 -7.44 -3.31
N ARG A 54 -14.88 -6.99 -2.52
CA ARG A 54 -14.55 -5.57 -2.36
C ARG A 54 -13.05 -5.37 -2.45
N ALA A 55 -12.61 -4.53 -3.37
CA ALA A 55 -11.19 -4.23 -3.51
C ALA A 55 -10.70 -3.43 -2.31
N GLN A 56 -9.56 -3.84 -1.76
CA GLN A 56 -8.89 -3.12 -0.68
C GLN A 56 -8.41 -1.76 -1.18
N GLN A 57 -8.85 -0.70 -0.51
CA GLN A 57 -8.27 0.62 -0.73
C GLN A 57 -6.90 0.67 -0.03
N PRO A 58 -5.84 1.16 -0.70
CA PRO A 58 -4.60 1.43 -0.01
C PRO A 58 -4.88 2.45 1.10
N ARG A 59 -4.39 2.18 2.31
CA ARG A 59 -4.42 3.20 3.38
C ARG A 59 -3.65 4.41 2.86
N SER A 60 -4.25 5.60 2.98
CA SER A 60 -3.51 6.84 2.75
C SER A 60 -2.27 6.82 3.64
N PHE A 61 -1.09 6.92 3.05
CA PHE A 61 0.14 7.08 3.80
C PHE A 61 0.06 8.43 4.52
N VAL A 62 -0.12 8.40 5.83
CA VAL A 62 0.00 9.58 6.68
C VAL A 62 1.43 9.57 7.20
N PRO A 63 2.29 10.54 6.83
CA PRO A 63 3.65 10.59 7.36
C PRO A 63 3.57 10.74 8.89
N ARG A 64 3.98 9.71 9.62
CA ARG A 64 4.28 9.82 11.05
C ARG A 64 5.74 10.23 11.14
N THR A 65 6.00 11.50 11.40
CA THR A 65 7.35 12.08 11.45
C THR A 65 8.18 11.54 12.63
N THR A 66 7.55 10.88 13.60
CA THR A 66 8.26 10.18 14.69
C THR A 66 7.36 9.05 15.21
N ASP A 67 7.69 7.81 14.89
CA ASP A 67 7.19 6.60 15.56
C ASP A 67 8.40 5.77 15.97
N SER A 68 9.27 6.40 16.75
CA SER A 68 10.45 5.74 17.30
C SER A 68 10.00 4.91 18.50
N ASP A 69 10.03 3.59 18.37
CA ASP A 69 9.91 2.71 19.52
C ASP A 69 11.08 3.02 20.46
N LEU A 70 10.75 3.46 21.68
CA LEU A 70 11.73 3.79 22.73
C LEU A 70 12.60 2.56 23.11
N ALA A 71 12.17 1.35 22.72
CA ALA A 71 12.93 0.11 22.89
C ALA A 71 13.95 -0.15 21.77
N VAL A 72 13.87 0.53 20.63
CA VAL A 72 14.94 0.49 19.62
C VAL A 72 16.13 1.23 20.21
N CYS A 73 17.29 0.57 20.23
CA CYS A 73 18.55 1.10 20.78
C CYS A 73 18.89 2.44 20.11
N VAL A 74 18.38 3.53 20.67
CA VAL A 74 18.75 4.88 20.29
C VAL A 74 20.19 5.04 20.76
N MET A 75 21.10 5.31 19.83
CA MET A 75 22.48 5.66 20.21
C MET A 75 22.40 6.84 21.21
N PRO A 76 23.02 6.73 22.38
CA PRO A 76 22.90 7.75 23.40
C PRO A 76 23.44 9.08 22.86
N ASN A 77 22.72 10.17 23.12
CA ASN A 77 23.18 11.50 22.78
C ASN A 77 24.43 11.85 23.59
N ARG A 78 25.60 11.79 22.95
CA ARG A 78 26.91 12.05 23.57
C ARG A 78 27.14 13.50 23.99
N LEU A 79 26.28 14.43 23.54
CA LEU A 79 26.34 15.85 23.91
C LEU A 79 25.46 16.17 25.13
N LEU A 80 24.61 15.25 25.57
CA LEU A 80 23.73 15.49 26.70
C LEU A 80 24.57 15.68 27.99
N GLY A 81 24.41 16.83 28.65
CA GLY A 81 25.15 17.15 29.88
C GLY A 81 26.60 17.60 29.69
N GLN A 82 27.09 17.70 28.44
CA GLN A 82 28.41 18.24 28.16
C GLN A 82 28.41 19.77 28.13
N PRO A 83 29.53 20.43 28.47
CA PRO A 83 29.66 21.88 28.34
C PRO A 83 29.56 22.33 26.87
N ALA A 84 29.18 23.59 26.66
CA ALA A 84 29.09 24.17 25.32
C ALA A 84 30.45 24.11 24.59
N PRO A 85 30.48 23.84 23.27
CA PRO A 85 31.72 23.85 22.49
C PRO A 85 32.39 25.23 22.54
N THR A 86 33.71 25.26 22.76
CA THR A 86 34.48 26.51 22.92
C THR A 86 35.08 27.04 21.61
N ALA A 87 34.99 26.28 20.53
CA ALA A 87 35.52 26.66 19.22
C ALA A 87 34.64 26.09 18.08
N PRO A 88 34.66 26.70 16.88
CA PRO A 88 34.04 26.14 15.69
C PRO A 88 34.56 24.73 15.35
N ASN A 89 33.81 23.99 14.54
CA ASN A 89 34.16 22.65 14.06
C ASN A 89 34.36 21.57 15.15
N ARG A 90 33.83 21.80 16.36
CA ARG A 90 33.84 20.81 17.45
C ARG A 90 32.60 19.91 17.49
N VAL A 91 31.46 20.46 17.08
CA VAL A 91 30.16 19.76 17.01
C VAL A 91 29.43 20.26 15.78
N TRP A 92 28.81 19.34 15.03
CA TRP A 92 28.03 19.63 13.84
C TRP A 92 26.60 19.14 14.10
N VAL A 93 25.62 20.03 13.98
CA VAL A 93 24.19 19.70 14.11
C VAL A 93 23.50 20.15 12.82
N GLY A 94 22.66 19.30 12.26
CA GLY A 94 21.84 19.61 11.11
C GLY A 94 20.41 19.13 11.35
N ASP A 95 19.45 19.87 10.81
CA ASP A 95 18.04 19.48 10.77
C ASP A 95 17.52 19.64 9.33
N ILE A 96 16.47 18.90 8.99
CA ILE A 96 15.80 19.04 7.71
C ILE A 96 14.42 19.65 7.91
N THR A 97 14.18 20.79 7.25
CA THR A 97 12.88 21.44 7.27
C THR A 97 12.08 21.06 6.03
N TYR A 98 10.91 20.47 6.24
CA TYR A 98 9.98 20.21 5.14
C TYR A 98 9.33 21.53 4.71
N LEU A 99 9.48 21.89 3.43
CA LEU A 99 8.84 23.07 2.87
C LEU A 99 7.47 22.67 2.28
N PRO A 100 6.35 23.27 2.75
CA PRO A 100 5.06 23.04 2.14
C PRO A 100 5.05 23.63 0.71
N ARG A 101 4.29 22.98 -0.18
CA ARG A 101 4.06 23.47 -1.54
C ARG A 101 2.98 24.54 -1.59
#